data_AF-A0A6P7TIL4-F1
#
_entry.id   AF-A0A6P7TIL4-F1
#
_cell.length_a   1.000
_cell.length_b   1.000
_cell.length_c   1.000
_cell.angle_alpha   90.00
_cell.angle_beta   90.00
_cell.angle_gamma   90.00
#
_symmetry.space_group_name_H-M   'P 1'
#
loop_
_entity.id
_entity.type
_entity.pdbx_description
1 polymer ?
#
loop_
_entity_poly.entity_id
_entity_poly.type
_entity_poly.pdbx_seq_one_letter_code
_entity_poly.pdbx_strand_id
1 'polypeptide(L)'
;MVEIIPTHVKDVYICHIKQFKDHRGKLCELFNMVKYPEEIKKFFPVQQITWVTNRKFAHRGLHIAAYSKLLTCIKGSVYDVVVDTRPDSSTYLQWVGVTLSEENGYQLLVPPDCGHGYLALEEGCAVVYCQGGCFLPSVPEKAVHLFDKAVSVDWPFIDQKSNFLISEKDSKVPFLEVDIEKFKPNRKRILIISSKGQVGQLFFRKLTELNDKYVVIGTCYSNDEPQHYKFDLKTAAKDPAHVDLLLDACKPHVVIVCGAMTNVNLCESEKELAYLVNRDSIEQLGKQIKKRGAKLIFFSTNYIFSDPLKPDLPQDRIDMLANDVGIKEDARPNCVNVYGKSKLDSEKVLQDNDPNALIIRTSGVFGHDSKKRNFVYQVIGNLLGGNKMTLLTDEIQCPVYNDDLCRATLELMEKNCSGIYHIVGPEAFNKYTFGVKIAEIFNLDTSLLVPMSSEELKLPAKRPYFAALSTAKFRKEFPEFKFHNVSAAVKDWQTKQMKAGKFLSEF
;
A
#
# COMPACT_ATOMS: atom_id res chain seq x y z
N MET A 1 -11.94 -0.44 26.83
CA MET A 1 -12.31 -0.53 25.41
C MET A 1 -11.36 -1.48 24.73
N VAL A 2 -11.90 -2.40 23.93
CA VAL A 2 -11.13 -3.28 23.03
C VAL A 2 -10.68 -2.44 21.84
N GLU A 3 -9.41 -2.57 21.44
CA GLU A 3 -8.92 -1.94 20.22
C GLU A 3 -9.31 -2.81 19.02
N ILE A 4 -9.92 -2.19 18.00
CA ILE A 4 -10.40 -2.88 16.81
C ILE A 4 -9.60 -2.42 15.60
N ILE A 5 -9.11 -3.39 14.84
CA ILE A 5 -8.37 -3.18 13.60
C ILE A 5 -9.19 -3.78 12.47
N PRO A 6 -9.85 -2.96 11.64
CA PRO A 6 -10.51 -3.43 10.42
C PRO A 6 -9.51 -4.12 9.50
N THR A 7 -9.95 -5.20 8.86
CA THR A 7 -9.15 -5.89 7.84
C THR A 7 -9.59 -5.50 6.43
N HIS A 8 -8.82 -5.93 5.44
CA HIS A 8 -9.22 -5.79 4.04
C HIS A 8 -10.41 -6.67 3.67
N VAL A 9 -10.71 -7.72 4.44
CA VAL A 9 -11.90 -8.55 4.24
C VAL A 9 -13.09 -7.90 4.92
N LYS A 10 -14.18 -7.70 4.17
CA LYS A 10 -15.36 -6.98 4.65
C LYS A 10 -15.91 -7.62 5.93
N ASP A 11 -16.20 -6.79 6.93
CA ASP A 11 -16.77 -7.20 8.23
C ASP A 11 -15.87 -8.13 9.09
N VAL A 12 -14.62 -8.36 8.69
CA VAL A 12 -13.64 -9.11 9.49
C VAL A 12 -12.74 -8.13 10.24
N TYR A 13 -12.57 -8.36 11.54
CA TYR A 13 -11.84 -7.48 12.44
C TYR A 13 -10.85 -8.25 13.31
N ILE A 14 -9.67 -7.66 13.51
CA ILE A 14 -8.74 -8.09 14.56
C ILE A 14 -9.08 -7.29 15.81
N CYS A 15 -9.36 -7.98 16.91
CA CYS A 15 -9.67 -7.38 18.20
C CYS A 15 -8.45 -7.57 19.11
N HIS A 16 -7.88 -6.50 19.62
CA HIS A 16 -6.76 -6.55 20.55
C HIS A 16 -7.27 -6.35 21.98
N ILE A 17 -7.23 -7.43 22.76
CA ILE A 17 -7.63 -7.44 24.17
C ILE A 17 -6.43 -7.21 25.08
N LYS A 18 -6.64 -6.36 26.09
CA LYS A 18 -5.60 -6.06 27.08
C LYS A 18 -5.42 -7.24 28.01
N GLN A 19 -4.15 -7.53 28.31
CA GLN A 19 -3.75 -8.51 29.31
C GLN A 19 -3.12 -7.78 30.49
N PHE A 20 -3.57 -8.10 31.71
CA PHE A 20 -3.03 -7.53 32.93
C PHE A 20 -2.14 -8.58 33.60
N LYS A 21 -0.86 -8.28 33.78
CA LYS A 21 0.10 -9.17 34.43
C LYS A 21 0.49 -8.59 35.78
N ASP A 22 0.43 -9.40 36.83
CA ASP A 22 0.96 -9.10 38.17
C ASP A 22 1.68 -10.33 38.75
N HIS A 23 2.13 -10.24 40.00
CA HIS A 23 2.87 -11.33 40.67
C HIS A 23 2.05 -12.62 40.89
N ARG A 24 0.72 -12.59 40.69
CA ARG A 24 -0.18 -13.74 40.79
C ARG A 24 -0.42 -14.42 39.44
N GLY A 25 -0.08 -13.76 38.34
CA GLY A 25 -0.21 -14.31 36.98
C GLY A 25 -0.79 -13.30 35.99
N LYS A 26 -1.55 -13.81 35.02
CA LYS A 26 -2.13 -13.05 33.91
C LYS A 26 -3.65 -13.10 33.99
N LEU A 27 -4.29 -11.93 34.00
CA LEU A 27 -5.74 -11.77 33.86
C LEU A 27 -6.05 -11.22 32.47
N CYS A 28 -7.01 -11.86 31.78
CA CYS A 28 -7.49 -11.42 30.48
C CYS A 28 -9.00 -11.64 30.40
N GLU A 29 -9.75 -10.58 30.10
CA GLU A 29 -11.18 -10.69 29.80
C GLU A 29 -11.36 -11.07 28.33
N LEU A 30 -11.64 -12.35 28.07
CA LEU A 30 -11.80 -12.87 26.71
C LEU A 30 -12.99 -12.23 25.97
N PHE A 31 -14.06 -11.90 26.67
CA PHE A 31 -15.22 -11.22 26.09
C PHE A 31 -15.94 -10.36 27.12
N ASN A 32 -16.27 -9.13 26.73
CA ASN A 32 -17.09 -8.21 27.52
C ASN A 32 -17.83 -7.28 26.56
N MET A 33 -19.12 -7.54 26.33
CA MET A 33 -19.95 -6.81 25.36
C MET A 33 -19.88 -5.29 25.53
N VAL A 34 -19.76 -4.79 26.77
CA VAL A 34 -19.71 -3.35 27.06
C VAL A 34 -18.44 -2.69 26.51
N LYS A 35 -17.35 -3.45 26.38
CA LYS A 35 -16.02 -2.93 25.96
C LYS A 35 -15.81 -2.94 24.44
N TYR A 36 -16.70 -3.56 23.69
CA TYR A 36 -16.64 -3.61 22.23
C TYR A 36 -17.32 -2.38 21.59
N PRO A 37 -16.85 -1.89 20.43
CA PRO A 37 -17.57 -0.88 19.64
C PRO A 37 -18.87 -1.41 19.03
N GLU A 38 -19.83 -0.53 18.73
CA GLU A 38 -21.15 -0.89 18.18
C GLU A 38 -21.06 -1.69 16.87
N GLU A 39 -20.06 -1.39 16.05
CA GLU A 39 -19.78 -2.08 14.79
C GLU A 39 -19.51 -3.57 14.98
N ILE A 40 -19.02 -3.95 16.16
CA ILE A 40 -18.74 -5.34 16.53
C ILE A 40 -19.91 -5.95 17.30
N LYS A 41 -20.61 -5.17 18.13
CA LYS A 41 -21.75 -5.65 18.93
C LYS A 41 -22.85 -6.27 18.08
N LYS A 42 -23.07 -5.79 16.85
CA LYS A 42 -24.06 -6.34 15.91
C LYS A 42 -23.86 -7.82 15.58
N PHE A 43 -22.65 -8.36 15.79
CA PHE A 43 -22.34 -9.77 15.54
C PHE A 43 -22.65 -10.68 16.73
N PHE A 44 -23.09 -10.14 17.87
CA PHE A 44 -23.37 -10.90 19.10
C PHE A 44 -24.83 -10.64 19.53
N PRO A 45 -25.49 -11.57 20.25
CA PRO A 45 -24.99 -12.19 21.47
C PRO A 45 -24.21 -13.50 21.26
N VAL A 46 -23.31 -13.82 22.20
CA VAL A 46 -22.67 -15.14 22.29
C VAL A 46 -23.68 -16.16 22.82
N GLN A 47 -23.97 -17.18 22.02
CA GLN A 47 -24.90 -18.27 22.37
C GLN A 47 -24.16 -19.53 22.82
N GLN A 48 -22.96 -19.78 22.29
CA GLN A 48 -22.15 -20.95 22.60
C GLN A 48 -20.69 -20.56 22.84
N ILE A 49 -20.07 -21.20 23.82
CA ILE A 49 -18.62 -21.15 24.03
C ILE A 49 -18.09 -22.57 23.87
N THR A 50 -17.02 -22.71 23.10
CA THR A 50 -16.36 -23.99 22.88
C THR A 50 -14.86 -23.80 22.99
N TRP A 51 -14.19 -24.72 23.66
CA TRP A 51 -12.73 -24.75 23.71
C TRP A 51 -12.23 -26.04 23.09
N VAL A 52 -11.02 -25.99 22.56
CA VAL A 52 -10.40 -27.12 21.90
C VAL A 52 -8.90 -27.09 22.06
N THR A 53 -8.30 -28.25 22.28
CA THR A 53 -6.86 -28.45 22.25
C THR A 53 -6.42 -29.09 20.94
N ASN A 54 -5.20 -28.78 20.53
CA ASN A 54 -4.67 -29.20 19.25
C ASN A 54 -3.25 -29.73 19.41
N ARG A 55 -2.92 -30.75 18.62
CA ARG A 55 -1.53 -31.10 18.34
C ARG A 55 -0.96 -30.13 17.33
N LYS A 56 0.37 -29.97 17.28
CA LYS A 56 1.03 -29.20 16.24
C LYS A 56 0.64 -29.74 14.86
N PHE A 57 0.45 -28.85 13.90
CA PHE A 57 -0.03 -29.14 12.54
C PHE A 57 -1.48 -29.63 12.45
N ALA A 58 -2.25 -29.65 13.53
CA ALA A 58 -3.69 -29.84 13.42
C ALA A 58 -4.31 -28.68 12.64
N HIS A 59 -4.95 -29.02 11.53
CA HIS A 59 -5.67 -28.08 10.71
C HIS A 59 -7.17 -28.28 10.92
N ARG A 60 -7.87 -27.22 11.31
CA ARG A 60 -9.32 -27.25 11.42
C ARG A 60 -9.91 -26.55 10.20
N GLY A 61 -10.77 -27.26 9.47
CA GLY A 61 -11.31 -26.88 8.15
C GLY A 61 -11.81 -25.43 8.03
N LEU A 62 -11.95 -24.92 6.80
CA LEU A 62 -12.56 -23.62 6.52
C LEU A 62 -14.10 -23.75 6.55
N HIS A 63 -14.69 -23.82 7.74
CA HIS A 63 -16.12 -24.02 7.94
C HIS A 63 -16.91 -22.72 7.84
N ILE A 64 -18.03 -22.76 7.12
CA ILE A 64 -18.93 -21.63 6.91
C ILE A 64 -20.13 -21.80 7.83
N ALA A 65 -20.33 -20.84 8.73
CA ALA A 65 -21.45 -20.80 9.66
C ALA A 65 -22.37 -19.62 9.35
N ALA A 66 -23.68 -19.81 9.56
CA ALA A 66 -24.69 -18.75 9.43
C ALA A 66 -24.66 -17.74 10.60
N TYR A 67 -23.65 -17.81 11.46
CA TYR A 67 -23.46 -16.98 12.64
C TYR A 67 -21.99 -16.61 12.81
N SER A 68 -21.74 -15.55 13.57
CA SER A 68 -20.40 -15.05 13.82
C SER A 68 -19.59 -15.94 14.78
N LYS A 69 -18.27 -15.85 14.71
CA LYS A 69 -17.36 -16.47 15.68
C LYS A 69 -16.33 -15.43 16.11
N LEU A 70 -15.93 -15.44 17.37
CA LEU A 70 -14.77 -14.72 17.86
C LEU A 70 -13.80 -15.74 18.42
N LEU A 71 -12.60 -15.78 17.84
CA LEU A 71 -11.59 -16.76 18.18
C LEU A 71 -10.49 -16.15 19.02
N THR A 72 -10.04 -16.90 20.03
CA THR A 72 -8.87 -16.57 20.84
C THR A 72 -8.00 -17.80 21.04
N CYS A 73 -6.69 -17.66 20.87
CA CYS A 73 -5.73 -18.65 21.36
C CYS A 73 -5.36 -18.34 22.81
N ILE A 74 -5.66 -19.24 23.74
CA ILE A 74 -5.41 -19.04 25.18
C ILE A 74 -4.17 -19.80 25.69
N LYS A 75 -3.56 -20.66 24.85
CA LYS A 75 -2.31 -21.36 25.13
C LYS A 75 -1.58 -21.66 23.82
N GLY A 76 -0.28 -21.39 23.74
CA GLY A 76 0.51 -21.57 22.52
C GLY A 76 0.06 -20.62 21.40
N SER A 77 0.17 -21.05 20.15
CA SER A 77 -0.21 -20.25 18.98
C SER A 77 -0.91 -21.03 17.85
N VAL A 78 -1.77 -20.31 17.13
CA VAL A 78 -2.45 -20.77 15.91
C VAL A 78 -2.37 -19.70 14.83
N TYR A 79 -2.36 -20.11 13.55
CA TYR A 79 -2.60 -19.20 12.43
C TYR A 79 -4.06 -19.31 12.00
N ASP A 80 -4.84 -18.29 12.34
CA ASP A 80 -6.29 -18.25 12.16
C ASP A 80 -6.68 -17.51 10.88
N VAL A 81 -7.54 -18.09 10.06
CA VAL A 81 -7.86 -17.59 8.72
C VAL A 81 -9.36 -17.43 8.54
N VAL A 82 -9.73 -16.30 7.94
CA VAL A 82 -11.08 -16.03 7.45
C VAL A 82 -11.05 -15.78 5.96
N VAL A 83 -11.93 -16.47 5.24
CA VAL A 83 -12.16 -16.39 3.80
C VAL A 83 -13.57 -15.84 3.55
N ASP A 84 -13.68 -14.81 2.73
CA ASP A 84 -14.97 -14.27 2.35
C ASP A 84 -15.65 -15.15 1.28
N THR A 85 -16.68 -15.86 1.69
CA THR A 85 -17.45 -16.78 0.82
C THR A 85 -18.79 -16.21 0.38
N ARG A 86 -19.05 -14.92 0.62
CA ARG A 86 -20.31 -14.24 0.27
C ARG A 86 -20.25 -13.73 -1.18
N PRO A 87 -21.07 -14.26 -2.11
CA PRO A 87 -20.95 -13.94 -3.54
C PRO A 87 -21.09 -12.45 -3.89
N ASP A 88 -21.94 -11.73 -3.14
CA ASP A 88 -22.20 -10.30 -3.35
C ASP A 88 -21.20 -9.38 -2.62
N SER A 89 -20.21 -9.94 -1.93
CA SER A 89 -19.20 -9.17 -1.21
C SER A 89 -18.15 -8.60 -2.18
N SER A 90 -17.75 -7.35 -1.96
CA SER A 90 -16.63 -6.75 -2.70
C SER A 90 -15.28 -7.43 -2.40
N THR A 91 -15.21 -8.24 -1.34
CA THR A 91 -14.04 -9.02 -0.95
C THR A 91 -14.20 -10.52 -1.18
N TYR A 92 -15.19 -10.94 -1.98
CA TYR A 92 -15.41 -12.35 -2.31
C TYR A 92 -14.11 -13.06 -2.76
N LEU A 93 -13.88 -14.25 -2.19
CA LEU A 93 -12.68 -15.08 -2.37
C LEU A 93 -11.37 -14.44 -1.90
N GLN A 94 -11.41 -13.33 -1.16
CA GLN A 94 -10.27 -12.80 -0.43
C GLN A 94 -10.24 -13.38 0.98
N TRP A 95 -9.06 -13.34 1.60
CA TRP A 95 -8.84 -13.92 2.91
C TRP A 95 -7.83 -13.11 3.71
N VAL A 96 -7.97 -13.17 5.03
CA VAL A 96 -7.03 -12.60 6.01
C VAL A 96 -6.59 -13.71 6.98
N GLY A 97 -5.32 -13.71 7.38
CA GLY A 97 -4.79 -14.72 8.28
C GLY A 97 -3.95 -14.12 9.41
N VAL A 98 -4.31 -14.37 10.67
CA VAL A 98 -3.71 -13.73 11.84
C VAL A 98 -3.15 -14.79 12.78
N THR A 99 -1.91 -14.64 13.21
CA THR A 99 -1.38 -15.48 14.28
C THR A 99 -2.01 -15.04 15.61
N LEU A 100 -2.79 -15.92 16.23
CA LEU A 100 -3.34 -15.70 17.56
C LEU A 100 -2.49 -16.47 18.56
N SER A 101 -2.10 -15.83 19.67
CA SER A 101 -1.35 -16.48 20.74
C SER A 101 -1.77 -16.00 22.11
N GLU A 102 -1.40 -16.78 23.12
CA GLU A 102 -1.64 -16.37 24.51
C GLU A 102 -0.91 -15.08 24.89
N GLU A 103 0.14 -14.69 24.15
CA GLU A 103 0.98 -13.53 24.45
C GLU A 103 0.59 -12.25 23.69
N ASN A 104 0.05 -12.36 22.46
CA ASN A 104 -0.26 -11.18 21.66
C ASN A 104 -1.63 -10.56 21.95
N GLY A 105 -2.54 -11.32 22.58
CA GLY A 105 -3.86 -10.83 22.94
C GLY A 105 -4.73 -10.46 21.73
N TYR A 106 -4.46 -11.02 20.55
CA TYR A 106 -5.33 -10.85 19.40
C TYR A 106 -6.47 -11.87 19.42
N GLN A 107 -7.62 -11.42 18.93
CA GLN A 107 -8.76 -12.25 18.56
C GLN A 107 -9.14 -11.93 17.13
N LEU A 108 -9.72 -12.90 16.43
CA LEU A 108 -10.23 -12.70 15.08
C LEU A 108 -11.75 -12.85 15.07
N LEU A 109 -12.44 -11.79 14.63
CA LEU A 109 -13.88 -11.83 14.43
C LEU A 109 -14.19 -12.37 13.03
N VAL A 110 -14.90 -13.49 13.00
CA VAL A 110 -15.45 -14.12 11.81
C VAL A 110 -16.90 -13.69 11.67
N PRO A 111 -17.29 -12.97 10.62
CA PRO A 111 -18.69 -12.67 10.36
C PRO A 111 -19.43 -13.91 9.83
N PRO A 112 -20.77 -13.91 9.87
CA PRO A 112 -21.59 -14.95 9.23
C PRO A 112 -21.21 -15.14 7.75
N ASP A 113 -21.40 -16.36 7.26
CA ASP A 113 -21.24 -16.76 5.86
C ASP A 113 -19.83 -16.55 5.29
N CYS A 114 -18.83 -16.46 6.17
CA CYS A 114 -17.40 -16.57 5.82
C CYS A 114 -16.85 -17.95 6.21
N GLY A 115 -15.94 -18.46 5.40
CA GLY A 115 -15.18 -19.67 5.72
C GLY A 115 -14.13 -19.36 6.77
N HIS A 116 -14.10 -20.12 7.86
CA HIS A 116 -13.14 -19.92 8.94
C HIS A 116 -12.44 -21.22 9.31
N GLY A 117 -11.12 -21.17 9.47
CA GLY A 117 -10.30 -22.31 9.87
C GLY A 117 -8.93 -21.84 10.33
N TYR A 118 -8.19 -22.72 11.02
CA TYR A 118 -6.86 -22.40 11.51
C TYR A 118 -5.90 -23.58 11.47
N LEU A 119 -4.61 -23.25 11.55
CA LEU A 119 -3.51 -24.20 11.71
C LEU A 119 -2.86 -24.03 13.09
N ALA A 120 -2.76 -25.13 13.84
CA ALA A 120 -2.00 -25.16 15.10
C ALA A 120 -0.49 -25.09 14.83
N LEU A 121 0.18 -24.05 15.36
CA LEU A 121 1.62 -23.83 15.15
C LEU A 121 2.47 -24.51 16.22
N GLU A 122 1.86 -24.80 17.37
CA GLU A 122 2.51 -25.38 18.56
C GLU A 122 1.73 -26.60 19.09
N GLU A 123 2.44 -27.45 19.83
CA GLU A 123 1.87 -28.63 20.45
C GLU A 123 1.05 -28.25 21.69
N GLY A 124 -0.14 -28.84 21.84
CA GLY A 124 -1.01 -28.61 22.98
C GLY A 124 -1.61 -27.21 23.03
N CYS A 125 -1.66 -26.48 21.91
CA CYS A 125 -2.28 -25.16 21.85
C CYS A 125 -3.80 -25.27 22.06
N ALA A 126 -4.37 -24.26 22.70
CA ALA A 126 -5.77 -24.24 23.07
C ALA A 126 -6.47 -23.00 22.53
N VAL A 127 -7.60 -23.21 21.86
CA VAL A 127 -8.39 -22.16 21.21
C VAL A 127 -9.78 -22.14 21.83
N VAL A 128 -10.31 -20.94 22.05
CA VAL A 128 -11.68 -20.68 22.51
C VAL A 128 -12.45 -19.99 21.39
N TYR A 129 -13.66 -20.48 21.16
CA TYR A 129 -14.66 -19.89 20.28
C TYR A 129 -15.76 -19.27 21.13
N CYS A 130 -16.06 -18.00 20.90
CA CYS A 130 -17.33 -17.40 21.29
C CYS A 130 -18.20 -17.30 20.03
N GLN A 131 -19.34 -18.00 20.00
CA GLN A 131 -20.14 -18.19 18.80
C GLN A 131 -21.50 -17.49 18.94
N GLY A 132 -21.93 -16.81 17.89
CA GLY A 132 -23.25 -16.16 17.81
C GLY A 132 -24.43 -17.12 17.61
N GLY A 133 -24.17 -18.43 17.49
CA GLY A 133 -25.16 -19.49 17.34
C GLY A 133 -24.60 -20.83 17.84
N CYS A 134 -25.44 -21.87 17.81
CA CYS A 134 -25.09 -23.19 18.32
C CYS A 134 -24.67 -24.15 17.19
N PHE A 135 -23.62 -24.93 17.44
CA PHE A 135 -23.21 -26.02 16.54
C PHE A 135 -24.21 -27.19 16.65
N LEU A 136 -24.71 -27.65 15.51
CA LEU A 136 -25.63 -28.78 15.42
C LEU A 136 -25.01 -29.89 14.57
N PRO A 137 -24.53 -31.00 15.19
CA PRO A 137 -23.84 -32.07 14.46
C PRO A 137 -24.67 -32.72 13.34
N SER A 138 -26.00 -32.65 13.45
CA SER A 138 -26.96 -33.21 12.48
C SER A 138 -27.13 -32.36 11.22
N VAL A 139 -26.66 -31.11 11.24
CA VAL A 139 -26.79 -30.19 10.11
C VAL A 139 -25.47 -30.21 9.34
N PRO A 140 -25.47 -30.58 8.04
CA PRO A 140 -24.27 -30.48 7.21
C PRO A 140 -23.75 -29.05 7.18
N GLU A 141 -22.51 -28.85 7.60
CA GLU A 141 -21.84 -27.56 7.50
C GLU A 141 -21.32 -27.35 6.08
N LYS A 142 -21.54 -26.16 5.54
CA LYS A 142 -20.83 -25.72 4.33
C LYS A 142 -19.36 -25.48 4.69
N ALA A 143 -18.45 -25.74 3.75
CA ALA A 143 -17.03 -25.53 3.95
C ALA A 143 -16.32 -25.24 2.64
N VAL A 144 -15.15 -24.62 2.72
CA VAL A 144 -14.20 -24.47 1.61
C VAL A 144 -13.07 -25.47 1.81
N HIS A 145 -12.60 -26.10 0.73
CA HIS A 145 -11.45 -26.98 0.83
C HIS A 145 -10.20 -26.18 1.23
N LEU A 146 -9.37 -26.71 2.14
CA LEU A 146 -8.24 -26.00 2.74
C LEU A 146 -7.20 -25.50 1.72
N PHE A 147 -7.05 -26.26 0.65
CA PHE A 147 -6.09 -25.98 -0.42
C PHE A 147 -6.78 -25.51 -1.70
N ASP A 148 -7.95 -24.88 -1.56
CA ASP A 148 -8.69 -24.36 -2.70
C ASP A 148 -7.89 -23.30 -3.46
N LYS A 149 -7.73 -23.48 -4.77
CA LYS A 149 -6.90 -22.61 -5.60
C LYS A 149 -7.57 -21.27 -5.92
N ALA A 150 -8.89 -21.15 -5.83
CA ALA A 150 -9.58 -19.89 -6.04
C ALA A 150 -9.27 -18.87 -4.93
N VAL A 151 -9.16 -19.37 -3.70
CA VAL A 151 -8.82 -18.57 -2.51
C VAL A 151 -7.31 -18.52 -2.29
N SER A 152 -6.63 -19.65 -2.46
CA SER A 152 -5.17 -19.81 -2.30
C SER A 152 -4.68 -19.24 -0.97
N VAL A 153 -5.18 -19.80 0.14
CA VAL A 153 -4.68 -19.44 1.46
C VAL A 153 -3.21 -19.84 1.59
N ASP A 154 -2.37 -18.89 1.99
CA ASP A 154 -0.94 -19.10 2.25
C ASP A 154 -0.72 -19.59 3.69
N TRP A 155 -0.99 -20.88 3.90
CA TRP A 155 -0.83 -21.53 5.19
C TRP A 155 0.64 -21.62 5.61
N PRO A 156 1.01 -21.29 6.86
CA PRO A 156 2.35 -21.56 7.36
C PRO A 156 2.73 -23.04 7.23
N PHE A 157 4.02 -23.31 6.99
CA PHE A 157 4.54 -24.68 6.81
C PHE A 157 3.91 -25.47 5.66
N ILE A 158 3.42 -24.78 4.61
CA ILE A 158 2.82 -25.45 3.45
C ILE A 158 3.75 -26.47 2.77
N ASP A 159 5.06 -26.25 2.79
CA ASP A 159 6.07 -27.20 2.30
C ASP A 159 6.09 -28.51 3.11
N GLN A 160 5.58 -28.48 4.33
CA GLN A 160 5.42 -29.63 5.23
C GLN A 160 3.95 -30.09 5.30
N LYS A 161 3.14 -29.82 4.27
CA LYS A 161 1.71 -30.19 4.24
C LYS A 161 1.43 -31.67 4.54
N SER A 162 2.39 -32.56 4.29
CA SER A 162 2.29 -33.99 4.64
C SER A 162 2.16 -34.24 6.14
N ASN A 163 2.60 -33.28 6.96
CA ASN A 163 2.51 -33.35 8.42
C ASN A 163 1.19 -32.76 8.93
N PHE A 164 0.36 -32.16 8.07
CA PHE A 164 -0.90 -31.57 8.49
C PHE A 164 -1.86 -32.66 8.93
N LEU A 165 -2.42 -32.49 10.13
CA LEU A 165 -3.41 -33.40 10.69
C LEU A 165 -4.79 -32.85 10.35
N ILE A 166 -5.40 -33.41 9.30
CA ILE A 166 -6.69 -32.99 8.74
C ILE A 166 -7.72 -34.09 9.03
N SER A 167 -8.94 -33.70 9.43
CA SER A 167 -10.02 -34.66 9.68
C SER A 167 -10.51 -35.30 8.37
N GLU A 168 -11.09 -36.50 8.44
CA GLU A 168 -11.69 -37.15 7.25
C GLU A 168 -12.83 -36.32 6.65
N LYS A 169 -13.58 -35.58 7.49
CA LYS A 169 -14.61 -34.64 7.05
C LYS A 169 -14.00 -33.52 6.22
N ASP A 170 -12.92 -32.90 6.71
CA ASP A 170 -12.30 -31.74 6.07
C ASP A 170 -11.52 -32.11 4.80
N SER A 171 -10.92 -33.30 4.74
CA SER A 171 -10.18 -33.79 3.56
C SER A 171 -11.08 -34.14 2.38
N LYS A 172 -12.38 -34.33 2.61
CA LYS A 172 -13.39 -34.65 1.59
C LYS A 172 -14.20 -33.43 1.11
N VAL A 173 -13.95 -32.24 1.65
CA VAL A 173 -14.64 -31.02 1.21
C VAL A 173 -14.34 -30.77 -0.28
N PRO A 174 -15.34 -30.56 -1.14
CA PRO A 174 -15.10 -30.28 -2.55
C PRO A 174 -14.43 -28.92 -2.74
N PHE A 175 -13.69 -28.78 -3.83
CA PHE A 175 -13.19 -27.48 -4.30
C PHE A 175 -14.37 -26.59 -4.74
N LEU A 176 -14.19 -25.28 -4.62
CA LEU A 176 -15.15 -24.28 -5.07
C LEU A 176 -15.27 -24.29 -6.58
N GLU A 177 -16.51 -24.26 -7.06
CA GLU A 177 -16.82 -23.92 -8.43
C GLU A 177 -16.86 -22.39 -8.53
N VAL A 178 -15.88 -21.80 -9.21
CA VAL A 178 -15.76 -20.35 -9.39
C VAL A 178 -15.75 -19.99 -10.87
N ASP A 179 -16.26 -18.80 -11.18
CA ASP A 179 -16.13 -18.21 -12.51
C ASP A 179 -14.67 -17.81 -12.75
N ILE A 180 -13.96 -18.65 -13.53
CA ILE A 180 -12.53 -18.49 -13.81
C ILE A 180 -12.21 -17.30 -14.73
N GLU A 181 -13.20 -16.80 -15.48
CA GLU A 181 -13.04 -15.58 -16.28
C GLU A 181 -13.00 -14.36 -15.37
N LYS A 182 -13.75 -14.41 -14.26
CA LYS A 182 -13.77 -13.35 -13.25
C LYS A 182 -12.68 -13.48 -12.19
N PHE A 183 -12.34 -14.70 -11.79
CA PHE A 183 -11.39 -14.97 -10.70
C PHE A 183 -10.42 -16.09 -11.07
N LYS A 184 -9.17 -15.73 -11.42
CA LYS A 184 -8.17 -16.76 -11.69
C LYS A 184 -7.66 -17.39 -10.39
N PRO A 185 -7.30 -18.68 -10.41
CA PRO A 185 -6.61 -19.30 -9.30
C PRO A 185 -5.26 -18.63 -8.99
N ASN A 186 -4.84 -18.64 -7.72
CA ASN A 186 -3.54 -18.14 -7.24
C ASN A 186 -3.26 -16.65 -7.52
N ARG A 187 -4.25 -15.78 -7.29
CA ARG A 187 -4.08 -14.32 -7.42
C ARG A 187 -2.94 -13.81 -6.56
N LYS A 188 -2.05 -12.99 -7.14
CA LYS A 188 -0.96 -12.34 -6.40
C LYS A 188 -1.55 -11.29 -5.46
N ARG A 189 -1.06 -11.26 -4.23
CA ARG A 189 -1.50 -10.31 -3.20
C ARG A 189 -0.58 -9.08 -3.20
N ILE A 190 -1.12 -7.89 -3.41
CA ILE A 190 -0.36 -6.63 -3.43
C ILE A 190 -0.81 -5.76 -2.27
N LEU A 191 0.14 -5.38 -1.42
CA LEU A 191 -0.08 -4.41 -0.34
C LEU A 191 0.44 -3.03 -0.74
N ILE A 192 -0.39 -2.00 -0.63
CA ILE A 192 -0.03 -0.62 -0.94
C ILE A 192 -0.03 0.19 0.35
N ILE A 193 1.16 0.63 0.76
CA ILE A 193 1.32 1.50 1.92
C ILE A 193 1.00 2.95 1.51
N SER A 194 0.04 3.57 2.22
CA SER A 194 -0.51 4.90 1.90
C SER A 194 -1.26 4.98 0.56
N SER A 195 -2.22 4.08 0.37
CA SER A 195 -3.07 3.98 -0.84
C SER A 195 -4.00 5.17 -1.08
N LYS A 196 -4.11 6.14 -0.15
CA LYS A 196 -4.91 7.38 -0.31
C LYS A 196 -4.08 8.60 -0.69
N GLY A 197 -2.77 8.41 -0.92
CA GLY A 197 -1.89 9.42 -1.51
C GLY A 197 -2.11 9.55 -3.03
N GLN A 198 -1.53 10.58 -3.65
CA GLN A 198 -1.68 10.83 -5.08
C GLN A 198 -1.27 9.62 -5.93
N VAL A 199 -0.11 9.04 -5.63
CA VAL A 199 0.41 7.84 -6.31
C VAL A 199 -0.36 6.60 -5.84
N GLY A 200 -0.49 6.42 -4.53
CA GLY A 200 -1.13 5.23 -3.94
C GLY A 200 -2.55 4.97 -4.44
N GLN A 201 -3.39 6.00 -4.61
CA GLN A 201 -4.78 5.83 -5.03
C GLN A 201 -4.88 5.35 -6.48
N LEU A 202 -3.93 5.78 -7.32
CA LEU A 202 -3.87 5.36 -8.70
C LEU A 202 -3.51 3.88 -8.79
N PHE A 203 -2.46 3.46 -8.07
CA PHE A 203 -2.08 2.05 -8.00
C PHE A 203 -3.21 1.19 -7.45
N PHE A 204 -3.85 1.63 -6.36
CA PHE A 204 -4.96 0.89 -5.74
C PHE A 204 -6.11 0.69 -6.74
N ARG A 205 -6.56 1.76 -7.42
CA ARG A 205 -7.60 1.68 -8.44
C ARG A 205 -7.21 0.76 -9.60
N LYS A 206 -6.06 1.01 -10.24
CA LYS A 206 -5.60 0.31 -11.45
C LYS A 206 -5.36 -1.18 -11.20
N LEU A 207 -4.76 -1.53 -10.05
CA LEU A 207 -4.54 -2.94 -9.72
C LEU A 207 -5.85 -3.64 -9.33
N THR A 208 -6.82 -2.92 -8.74
CA THR A 208 -8.14 -3.49 -8.42
C THR A 208 -8.96 -3.79 -9.68
N GLU A 209 -8.79 -3.01 -10.75
CA GLU A 209 -9.36 -3.32 -12.07
C GLU A 209 -8.82 -4.64 -12.66
N LEU A 210 -7.67 -5.12 -12.17
CA LEU A 210 -7.03 -6.39 -12.55
C LEU A 210 -7.29 -7.49 -11.51
N ASN A 211 -8.53 -7.57 -11.01
CA ASN A 211 -8.95 -8.48 -9.93
C ASN A 211 -8.89 -9.98 -10.29
N ASP A 212 -8.79 -10.30 -11.58
CA ASP A 212 -8.52 -11.63 -12.09
C ASP A 212 -7.09 -12.07 -11.77
N LYS A 213 -6.14 -11.12 -11.65
CA LYS A 213 -4.72 -11.38 -11.36
C LYS A 213 -4.34 -11.06 -9.92
N TYR A 214 -4.96 -10.05 -9.33
CA TYR A 214 -4.50 -9.43 -8.10
C TYR A 214 -5.57 -9.38 -7.00
N VAL A 215 -5.13 -9.59 -5.77
CA VAL A 215 -5.82 -9.16 -4.55
C VAL A 215 -5.10 -7.92 -4.04
N VAL A 216 -5.77 -6.77 -4.06
CA VAL A 216 -5.15 -5.48 -3.73
C VAL A 216 -5.60 -5.03 -2.35
N ILE A 217 -4.62 -4.73 -1.51
CA ILE A 217 -4.82 -4.36 -0.11
C ILE A 217 -4.20 -2.98 0.10
N GLY A 218 -4.97 -2.06 0.68
CA GLY A 218 -4.55 -0.68 0.89
C GLY A 218 -4.37 -0.35 2.36
N THR A 219 -3.45 0.57 2.67
CA THR A 219 -3.36 1.19 3.98
C THR A 219 -3.56 2.69 3.91
N CYS A 220 -4.11 3.26 4.98
CA CYS A 220 -4.24 4.70 5.16
C CYS A 220 -3.95 5.11 6.60
N TYR A 221 -3.71 6.40 6.82
CA TYR A 221 -3.40 6.92 8.16
C TYR A 221 -4.65 7.00 9.07
N SER A 222 -5.83 7.23 8.49
CA SER A 222 -7.12 7.33 9.19
C SER A 222 -7.98 6.08 9.02
N ASN A 223 -9.04 5.96 9.83
CA ASN A 223 -9.98 4.82 9.84
C ASN A 223 -11.19 5.03 8.91
N ASP A 224 -11.19 6.06 8.06
CA ASP A 224 -12.43 6.56 7.45
C ASP A 224 -12.92 5.72 6.26
N GLU A 225 -12.18 4.67 5.91
CA GLU A 225 -12.36 3.94 4.65
C GLU A 225 -12.47 2.45 4.92
N PRO A 226 -13.61 1.83 4.59
CA PRO A 226 -13.77 0.40 4.68
C PRO A 226 -12.66 -0.33 3.91
N GLN A 227 -12.27 -1.51 4.41
CA GLN A 227 -11.34 -2.42 3.72
C GLN A 227 -9.91 -1.89 3.53
N HIS A 228 -9.54 -0.83 4.26
CA HIS A 228 -8.16 -0.36 4.39
C HIS A 228 -7.64 -0.59 5.80
N TYR A 229 -6.37 -0.98 5.91
CA TYR A 229 -5.72 -1.02 7.21
C TYR A 229 -5.28 0.38 7.63
N LYS A 230 -5.55 0.73 8.88
CA LYS A 230 -4.88 1.88 9.50
C LYS A 230 -3.40 1.54 9.71
N PHE A 231 -2.53 2.36 9.16
CA PHE A 231 -1.09 2.16 9.26
C PHE A 231 -0.36 3.50 9.33
N ASP A 232 0.37 3.71 10.43
CA ASP A 232 1.17 4.91 10.65
C ASP A 232 2.65 4.59 10.49
N LEU A 233 3.29 5.23 9.51
CA LEU A 233 4.73 5.09 9.28
C LEU A 233 5.57 5.52 10.49
N LYS A 234 5.10 6.46 11.32
CA LYS A 234 5.81 6.85 12.55
C LYS A 234 5.82 5.72 13.57
N THR A 235 4.69 5.00 13.69
CA THR A 235 4.59 3.82 14.56
C THR A 235 5.42 2.68 13.98
N ALA A 236 5.33 2.44 12.67
CA ALA A 236 6.11 1.42 11.97
C ALA A 236 7.62 1.60 12.16
N ALA A 237 8.12 2.84 12.27
CA ALA A 237 9.53 3.12 12.55
C ALA A 237 10.00 2.65 13.94
N LYS A 238 9.09 2.57 14.92
CA LYS A 238 9.42 2.32 16.33
C LYS A 238 8.96 0.94 16.81
N ASP A 239 7.94 0.38 16.17
CA ASP A 239 7.29 -0.85 16.58
C ASP A 239 7.30 -1.88 15.43
N PRO A 240 8.26 -2.82 15.43
CA PRO A 240 8.28 -3.95 14.51
C PRO A 240 6.99 -4.77 14.50
N ALA A 241 6.31 -4.90 15.63
CA ALA A 241 5.10 -5.72 15.75
C ALA A 241 3.93 -5.10 14.96
N HIS A 242 3.88 -3.76 14.87
CA HIS A 242 2.92 -3.07 14.02
C HIS A 242 3.07 -3.45 12.54
N VAL A 243 4.31 -3.60 12.07
CA VAL A 243 4.62 -4.04 10.70
C VAL A 243 4.33 -5.53 10.53
N ASP A 244 4.74 -6.35 11.50
CA ASP A 244 4.56 -7.79 11.46
C ASP A 244 3.08 -8.18 11.38
N LEU A 245 2.23 -7.56 12.22
CA LEU A 245 0.78 -7.78 12.19
C LEU A 245 0.18 -7.53 10.80
N LEU A 246 0.53 -6.39 10.17
CA LEU A 246 0.01 -6.04 8.85
C LEU A 246 0.46 -7.07 7.79
N LEU A 247 1.76 -7.40 7.77
CA LEU A 247 2.31 -8.31 6.76
C LEU A 247 1.82 -9.75 6.95
N ASP A 248 1.65 -10.20 8.20
CA ASP A 248 1.13 -11.54 8.49
C ASP A 248 -0.35 -11.65 8.15
N ALA A 249 -1.14 -10.62 8.47
CA ALA A 249 -2.54 -10.50 8.09
C ALA A 249 -2.74 -10.53 6.57
N CYS A 250 -1.85 -9.85 5.84
CA CYS A 250 -2.00 -9.64 4.41
C CYS A 250 -1.31 -10.69 3.54
N LYS A 251 -0.24 -11.35 4.02
CA LYS A 251 0.67 -12.22 3.23
C LYS A 251 0.92 -11.68 1.80
N PRO A 252 1.48 -10.46 1.65
CA PRO A 252 1.67 -9.86 0.35
C PRO A 252 2.80 -10.56 -0.42
N HIS A 253 2.63 -10.68 -1.73
CA HIS A 253 3.70 -11.05 -2.66
C HIS A 253 4.53 -9.82 -3.08
N VAL A 254 3.88 -8.65 -3.15
CA VAL A 254 4.49 -7.37 -3.47
C VAL A 254 3.99 -6.31 -2.50
N VAL A 255 4.89 -5.45 -2.01
CA VAL A 255 4.57 -4.27 -1.20
C VAL A 255 5.01 -3.01 -1.93
N ILE A 256 4.07 -2.12 -2.22
CA ILE A 256 4.32 -0.83 -2.88
C ILE A 256 4.24 0.28 -1.84
N VAL A 257 5.36 0.95 -1.57
CA VAL A 257 5.44 2.00 -0.56
C VAL A 257 5.31 3.38 -1.20
N CYS A 258 4.12 3.97 -1.08
CA CYS A 258 3.79 5.29 -1.62
C CYS A 258 3.83 6.40 -0.56
N GLY A 259 3.94 6.05 0.72
CA GLY A 259 3.92 7.00 1.84
C GLY A 259 5.27 7.67 2.06
N ALA A 260 5.25 8.99 2.27
CA ALA A 260 6.40 9.79 2.64
C ALA A 260 5.95 11.14 3.23
N MET A 261 6.83 11.77 4.00
CA MET A 261 6.74 13.20 4.31
C MET A 261 7.35 13.97 3.13
N THR A 262 6.48 14.55 2.29
CA THR A 262 6.86 15.16 1.00
C THR A 262 6.95 16.69 1.03
N ASN A 263 6.54 17.34 2.13
CA ASN A 263 6.68 18.78 2.26
C ASN A 263 8.14 19.14 2.57
N VAL A 264 8.87 19.55 1.53
CA VAL A 264 10.32 19.81 1.57
C VAL A 264 10.70 20.86 2.62
N ASN A 265 9.90 21.92 2.77
CA ASN A 265 10.17 22.96 3.77
C ASN A 265 9.94 22.43 5.18
N LEU A 266 8.86 21.67 5.39
CA LEU A 266 8.57 21.06 6.69
C LEU A 266 9.63 20.03 7.08
N CYS A 267 10.17 19.28 6.12
CA CYS A 267 11.29 18.37 6.40
C CYS A 267 12.54 19.10 6.90
N GLU A 268 12.76 20.35 6.49
CA GLU A 268 13.91 21.14 6.93
C GLU A 268 13.73 21.67 8.34
N SER A 269 12.51 22.07 8.72
CA SER A 269 12.19 22.49 10.08
C SER A 269 12.02 21.31 11.06
N GLU A 270 11.50 20.17 10.59
CA GLU A 270 11.20 18.98 11.41
C GLU A 270 12.06 17.79 10.97
N LYS A 271 13.38 17.93 11.12
CA LYS A 271 14.36 16.96 10.61
C LYS A 271 14.16 15.56 11.19
N GLU A 272 13.98 15.45 12.50
CA GLU A 272 13.79 14.16 13.17
C GLU A 272 12.54 13.44 12.64
N LEU A 273 11.43 14.15 12.46
CA LEU A 273 10.22 13.58 11.91
C LEU A 273 10.42 13.14 10.46
N ALA A 274 11.14 13.93 9.65
CA ALA A 274 11.46 13.59 8.28
C ALA A 274 12.25 12.28 8.20
N TYR A 275 13.27 12.07 9.03
CA TYR A 275 14.00 10.79 9.08
C TYR A 275 13.14 9.65 9.62
N LEU A 276 12.36 9.89 10.68
CA LEU A 276 11.48 8.87 11.25
C LEU A 276 10.50 8.31 10.19
N VAL A 277 9.85 9.20 9.44
CA VAL A 277 8.89 8.80 8.41
C VAL A 277 9.58 8.32 7.15
N ASN A 278 10.54 9.07 6.61
CA ASN A 278 11.09 8.75 5.29
C ASN A 278 12.13 7.65 5.34
N ARG A 279 12.95 7.51 6.40
CA ARG A 279 14.05 6.52 6.49
C ARG A 279 13.74 5.40 7.46
N ASP A 280 13.49 5.70 8.73
CA ASP A 280 13.42 4.69 9.80
C ASP A 280 12.25 3.73 9.58
N SER A 281 11.09 4.25 9.18
CA SER A 281 9.92 3.43 8.83
C SER A 281 10.19 2.52 7.63
N ILE A 282 10.97 3.00 6.65
CA ILE A 282 11.29 2.28 5.41
C ILE A 282 12.32 1.20 5.67
N GLU A 283 13.30 1.46 6.53
CA GLU A 283 14.25 0.48 7.01
C GLU A 283 13.53 -0.68 7.71
N GLN A 284 12.61 -0.36 8.62
CA GLN A 284 11.84 -1.36 9.35
C GLN A 284 10.91 -2.17 8.43
N LEU A 285 10.21 -1.50 7.50
CA LEU A 285 9.41 -2.15 6.46
C LEU A 285 10.28 -3.07 5.61
N GLY A 286 11.40 -2.59 5.06
CA GLY A 286 12.31 -3.37 4.22
C GLY A 286 12.81 -4.64 4.90
N LYS A 287 13.23 -4.53 6.16
CA LYS A 287 13.64 -5.69 6.97
C LYS A 287 12.53 -6.73 7.10
N GLN A 288 11.31 -6.32 7.45
CA GLN A 288 10.21 -7.25 7.70
C GLN A 288 9.60 -7.84 6.42
N ILE A 289 9.62 -7.08 5.32
CA ILE A 289 9.18 -7.50 3.99
C ILE A 289 10.14 -8.56 3.45
N LYS A 290 11.47 -8.32 3.54
CA LYS A 290 12.49 -9.29 3.12
C LYS A 290 12.37 -10.61 3.87
N LYS A 291 12.17 -10.58 5.20
CA LYS A 291 12.00 -11.81 6.01
C LYS A 291 10.86 -12.70 5.51
N ARG A 292 9.85 -12.11 4.87
CA ARG A 292 8.67 -12.80 4.32
C ARG A 292 8.78 -13.12 2.84
N GLY A 293 9.92 -12.81 2.20
CA GLY A 293 10.16 -13.08 0.78
C GLY A 293 9.31 -12.24 -0.18
N ALA A 294 8.69 -11.17 0.29
CA ALA A 294 7.87 -10.30 -0.55
C ALA A 294 8.73 -9.27 -1.29
N LYS A 295 8.33 -8.90 -2.52
CA LYS A 295 9.01 -7.87 -3.31
C LYS A 295 8.67 -6.48 -2.77
N LEU A 296 9.67 -5.66 -2.52
CA LEU A 296 9.48 -4.25 -2.15
C LEU A 296 9.61 -3.34 -3.37
N ILE A 297 8.64 -2.45 -3.58
CA ILE A 297 8.70 -1.34 -4.53
C ILE A 297 8.64 -0.03 -3.76
N PHE A 298 9.66 0.82 -3.89
CA PHE A 298 9.79 2.07 -3.16
C PHE A 298 9.93 3.26 -4.11
N PHE A 299 9.12 4.30 -3.90
CA PHE A 299 9.25 5.56 -4.62
C PHE A 299 10.23 6.50 -3.91
N SER A 300 11.30 6.84 -4.59
CA SER A 300 12.26 7.88 -4.22
C SER A 300 12.05 9.14 -5.09
N THR A 301 13.03 10.03 -5.15
CA THR A 301 12.87 11.39 -5.68
C THR A 301 14.10 11.86 -6.44
N ASN A 302 13.90 12.79 -7.37
CA ASN A 302 14.98 13.56 -7.98
C ASN A 302 15.71 14.51 -7.01
N TYR A 303 15.11 14.86 -5.86
CA TYR A 303 15.72 15.75 -4.84
C TYR A 303 16.99 15.19 -4.19
N ILE A 304 17.36 13.94 -4.52
CA ILE A 304 18.66 13.38 -4.15
C ILE A 304 19.81 13.96 -4.99
N PHE A 305 19.49 14.67 -6.07
CA PHE A 305 20.42 15.34 -6.95
C PHE A 305 20.22 16.85 -6.93
N SER A 306 21.30 17.57 -7.20
CA SER A 306 21.34 19.00 -7.45
C SER A 306 22.63 19.32 -8.19
N ASP A 307 22.68 19.07 -9.50
CA ASP A 307 23.87 19.39 -10.27
C ASP A 307 23.99 20.92 -10.43
N PRO A 308 25.08 21.57 -9.92
CA PRO A 308 25.30 22.99 -10.13
C PRO A 308 25.82 23.29 -11.55
N LEU A 309 26.28 22.29 -12.30
CA LEU A 309 26.66 22.46 -13.69
C LEU A 309 25.38 22.61 -14.51
N LYS A 310 24.99 23.87 -14.70
CA LYS A 310 24.10 24.29 -15.77
C LYS A 310 24.68 23.70 -17.05
N PRO A 311 24.05 22.72 -17.73
CA PRO A 311 24.44 22.49 -19.11
C PRO A 311 24.14 23.82 -19.83
N ASP A 312 24.97 24.27 -20.77
CA ASP A 312 24.73 25.48 -21.58
C ASP A 312 23.46 25.26 -22.43
N LEU A 313 22.31 25.25 -21.76
CA LEU A 313 21.02 24.87 -22.29
C LEU A 313 20.30 26.15 -22.69
N PRO A 314 19.80 26.22 -23.92
CA PRO A 314 18.85 27.25 -24.30
C PRO A 314 17.63 27.17 -23.36
N GLN A 315 17.41 28.22 -22.58
CA GLN A 315 16.33 28.27 -21.58
C GLN A 315 14.94 28.10 -22.23
N ASP A 316 14.85 28.40 -23.53
CA ASP A 316 13.69 28.28 -24.40
C ASP A 316 13.39 26.85 -24.88
N ARG A 317 14.29 25.87 -24.70
CA ARG A 317 14.13 24.48 -25.19
C ARG A 317 14.42 23.40 -24.12
N ILE A 318 14.24 23.72 -22.84
CA ILE A 318 14.48 22.77 -21.74
C ILE A 318 13.57 21.52 -21.84
N ASP A 319 12.40 21.67 -22.45
CA ASP A 319 11.45 20.59 -22.71
C ASP A 319 12.00 19.48 -23.61
N MET A 320 12.98 19.75 -24.48
CA MET A 320 13.55 18.74 -25.38
C MET A 320 14.56 17.78 -24.73
N LEU A 321 14.89 17.97 -23.45
CA LEU A 321 16.20 17.57 -22.94
C LEU A 321 16.21 16.34 -22.02
N ALA A 322 15.07 15.93 -21.46
CA ALA A 322 15.08 15.01 -20.31
C ALA A 322 15.79 13.68 -20.57
N ASN A 323 15.73 13.14 -21.79
CA ASN A 323 16.29 11.82 -22.07
C ASN A 323 17.78 11.85 -22.42
N ASP A 324 18.22 12.92 -23.07
CA ASP A 324 19.57 13.02 -23.62
C ASP A 324 20.57 13.66 -22.65
N VAL A 325 20.10 14.57 -21.77
CA VAL A 325 20.97 15.28 -20.80
C VAL A 325 20.53 15.12 -19.34
N GLY A 326 19.52 14.28 -19.07
CA GLY A 326 19.10 13.97 -17.71
C GLY A 326 20.15 13.19 -16.93
N ILE A 327 20.14 13.35 -15.60
CA ILE A 327 21.00 12.61 -14.67
C ILE A 327 20.64 11.12 -14.73
N LYS A 328 21.64 10.24 -14.87
CA LYS A 328 21.46 8.78 -14.96
C LYS A 328 21.41 8.10 -13.58
N GLU A 329 20.94 6.86 -13.52
CA GLU A 329 20.79 6.11 -12.27
C GLU A 329 22.10 5.91 -11.48
N ASP A 330 23.23 5.80 -12.18
CA ASP A 330 24.58 5.58 -11.65
C ASP A 330 25.30 6.86 -11.22
N ALA A 331 24.71 8.03 -11.47
CA ALA A 331 25.25 9.30 -11.03
C ALA A 331 25.32 9.39 -9.50
N ARG A 332 26.38 10.02 -8.99
CA ARG A 332 26.57 10.20 -7.54
C ARG A 332 25.56 11.23 -6.99
N PRO A 333 24.74 10.86 -5.98
CA PRO A 333 23.81 11.81 -5.36
C PRO A 333 24.51 12.96 -4.62
N ASN A 334 23.86 14.13 -4.61
CA ASN A 334 24.33 15.36 -3.97
C ASN A 334 23.15 16.19 -3.45
N CYS A 335 22.45 15.66 -2.43
CA CYS A 335 21.29 16.29 -1.82
C CYS A 335 21.60 17.69 -1.24
N VAL A 336 20.71 18.65 -1.46
CA VAL A 336 20.82 20.03 -0.93
C VAL A 336 19.83 20.35 0.18
N ASN A 337 18.94 19.42 0.53
CA ASN A 337 17.92 19.59 1.58
C ASN A 337 17.67 18.28 2.34
N VAL A 338 16.99 18.39 3.50
CA VAL A 338 16.70 17.25 4.38
C VAL A 338 15.78 16.23 3.72
N TYR A 339 14.79 16.65 2.94
CA TYR A 339 13.89 15.73 2.22
C TYR A 339 14.67 14.77 1.31
N GLY A 340 15.50 15.32 0.40
CA GLY A 340 16.35 14.55 -0.49
C GLY A 340 17.32 13.64 0.27
N LYS A 341 17.94 14.14 1.35
CA LYS A 341 18.85 13.33 2.18
C LYS A 341 18.13 12.14 2.85
N SER A 342 16.95 12.38 3.44
CA SER A 342 16.16 11.32 4.09
C SER A 342 15.73 10.23 3.09
N LYS A 343 15.33 10.60 1.87
CA LYS A 343 14.96 9.66 0.80
C LYS A 343 16.16 8.90 0.26
N LEU A 344 17.30 9.56 0.08
CA LEU A 344 18.54 8.91 -0.32
C LEU A 344 19.00 7.87 0.72
N ASP A 345 18.95 8.23 2.00
CA ASP A 345 19.33 7.29 3.06
C ASP A 345 18.36 6.10 3.14
N SER A 346 17.10 6.28 2.70
CA SER A 346 16.14 5.19 2.50
C SER A 346 16.56 4.25 1.37
N GLU A 347 17.05 4.80 0.24
CA GLU A 347 17.57 3.97 -0.86
C GLU A 347 18.71 3.09 -0.37
N LYS A 348 19.67 3.67 0.37
CA LYS A 348 20.83 2.94 0.91
C LYS A 348 20.41 1.81 1.83
N VAL A 349 19.59 2.09 2.85
CA VAL A 349 19.15 1.04 3.78
C VAL A 349 18.35 -0.05 3.08
N LEU A 350 17.58 0.28 2.03
CA LEU A 350 16.88 -0.74 1.25
C LEU A 350 17.85 -1.58 0.42
N GLN A 351 18.83 -0.98 -0.24
CA GLN A 351 19.83 -1.71 -1.02
C GLN A 351 20.72 -2.61 -0.15
N ASP A 352 21.11 -2.13 1.03
CA ASP A 352 21.92 -2.88 2.00
C ASP A 352 21.13 -4.05 2.58
N ASN A 353 19.84 -3.84 2.87
CA ASN A 353 18.98 -4.88 3.43
C ASN A 353 18.51 -5.88 2.37
N ASP A 354 18.04 -5.43 1.20
CA ASP A 354 17.47 -6.26 0.14
C ASP A 354 17.86 -5.78 -1.27
N PRO A 355 18.85 -6.41 -1.93
CA PRO A 355 19.22 -6.06 -3.30
C PRO A 355 18.11 -6.36 -4.32
N ASN A 356 17.09 -7.14 -3.94
CA ASN A 356 15.93 -7.39 -4.78
C ASN A 356 14.86 -6.30 -4.69
N ALA A 357 15.01 -5.29 -3.83
CA ALA A 357 14.11 -4.14 -3.81
C ALA A 357 14.13 -3.40 -5.15
N LEU A 358 12.97 -2.92 -5.60
CA LEU A 358 12.83 -2.04 -6.74
C LEU A 358 12.67 -0.60 -6.24
N ILE A 359 13.62 0.26 -6.57
CA ILE A 359 13.63 1.67 -6.20
C ILE A 359 13.34 2.51 -7.44
N ILE A 360 12.26 3.29 -7.39
CA ILE A 360 11.82 4.14 -8.49
C ILE A 360 12.06 5.60 -8.10
N ARG A 361 13.03 6.25 -8.73
CA ARG A 361 13.23 7.71 -8.61
C ARG A 361 12.30 8.40 -9.58
N THR A 362 11.47 9.30 -9.06
CA THR A 362 10.47 10.02 -9.85
C THR A 362 10.47 11.51 -9.51
N SER A 363 9.76 12.32 -10.30
CA SER A 363 9.73 13.77 -10.16
C SER A 363 8.42 14.38 -10.66
N GLY A 364 7.97 15.45 -10.01
CA GLY A 364 6.84 16.27 -10.48
C GLY A 364 5.59 15.48 -10.89
N VAL A 365 5.15 14.49 -10.09
CA VAL A 365 4.01 13.64 -10.43
C VAL A 365 2.73 14.48 -10.58
N PHE A 366 2.05 14.38 -11.73
CA PHE A 366 0.79 15.07 -12.00
C PHE A 366 -0.24 14.13 -12.67
N GLY A 367 -1.49 14.55 -12.73
CA GLY A 367 -2.61 13.76 -13.25
C GLY A 367 -3.81 13.78 -12.29
N HIS A 368 -4.77 12.89 -12.49
CA HIS A 368 -5.95 12.82 -11.63
C HIS A 368 -5.55 12.58 -10.16
N ASP A 369 -6.06 13.43 -9.27
CA ASP A 369 -5.91 13.33 -7.82
C ASP A 369 -7.25 13.68 -7.18
N SER A 370 -7.85 12.76 -6.42
CA SER A 370 -9.13 13.00 -5.74
C SER A 370 -9.10 14.21 -4.80
N LYS A 371 -7.91 14.55 -4.27
CA LYS A 371 -7.70 15.70 -3.38
C LYS A 371 -7.32 16.98 -4.12
N LYS A 372 -7.13 16.94 -5.44
CA LYS A 372 -6.75 18.06 -6.31
C LYS A 372 -5.52 18.85 -5.82
N ARG A 373 -4.48 18.18 -5.31
CA ARG A 373 -3.33 18.87 -4.65
C ARG A 373 -2.10 19.06 -5.52
N ASN A 374 -2.01 18.38 -6.66
CA ASN A 374 -0.79 18.46 -7.48
C ASN A 374 -0.64 19.81 -8.19
N PHE A 375 0.56 20.07 -8.71
CA PHE A 375 0.95 21.36 -9.28
C PHE A 375 0.02 21.82 -10.41
N VAL A 376 -0.47 20.91 -11.25
CA VAL A 376 -1.37 21.27 -12.37
C VAL A 376 -2.69 21.83 -11.85
N TYR A 377 -3.29 21.20 -10.84
CA TYR A 377 -4.49 21.75 -10.19
C TYR A 377 -4.24 23.10 -9.53
N GLN A 378 -3.08 23.31 -8.92
CA GLN A 378 -2.73 24.59 -8.29
C GLN A 378 -2.63 25.72 -9.32
N VAL A 379 -2.00 25.47 -10.46
CA VAL A 379 -1.91 26.47 -11.56
C VAL A 379 -3.30 26.80 -12.08
N ILE A 380 -4.08 25.79 -12.47
CA ILE A 380 -5.44 26.00 -13.02
C ILE A 380 -6.32 26.75 -12.03
N GLY A 381 -6.38 26.31 -10.77
CA GLY A 381 -7.22 26.91 -9.75
C GLY A 381 -6.85 28.36 -9.41
N ASN A 382 -5.55 28.69 -9.36
CA ASN A 382 -5.12 30.08 -9.13
C ASN A 382 -5.50 30.99 -10.31
N LEU A 383 -5.23 30.55 -11.55
CA LEU A 383 -5.48 31.34 -12.75
C LEU A 383 -6.97 31.55 -13.02
N LEU A 384 -7.80 30.51 -12.85
CA LEU A 384 -9.26 30.64 -12.93
C LEU A 384 -9.82 31.58 -11.85
N GLY A 385 -9.18 31.63 -10.68
CA GLY A 385 -9.51 32.57 -9.61
C GLY A 385 -8.98 33.99 -9.84
N GLY A 386 -8.25 34.28 -10.93
CA GLY A 386 -7.61 35.57 -11.18
C GLY A 386 -6.43 35.88 -10.24
N ASN A 387 -5.91 34.88 -9.54
CA ASN A 387 -4.83 35.05 -8.56
C ASN A 387 -3.46 34.98 -9.25
N LYS A 388 -2.56 35.90 -8.89
CA LYS A 388 -1.15 35.80 -9.30
C LYS A 388 -0.46 34.65 -8.58
N MET A 389 0.36 33.89 -9.30
CA MET A 389 1.12 32.76 -8.76
C MET A 389 2.61 32.93 -9.04
N THR A 390 3.41 32.99 -7.98
CA THR A 390 4.87 33.05 -8.09
C THR A 390 5.46 31.66 -8.31
N LEU A 391 6.28 31.49 -9.35
CA LEU A 391 6.85 30.21 -9.77
C LEU A 391 8.36 30.29 -9.95
N LEU A 392 9.05 29.26 -9.44
CA LEU A 392 10.50 29.15 -9.51
C LEU A 392 11.03 28.99 -10.94
N THR A 393 12.08 29.74 -11.25
CA THR A 393 12.80 29.72 -12.54
C THR A 393 14.06 28.84 -12.51
N ASP A 394 14.48 28.43 -11.34
CA ASP A 394 15.78 27.82 -11.03
C ASP A 394 15.63 26.45 -10.34
N GLU A 395 14.54 25.73 -10.61
CA GLU A 395 14.31 24.34 -10.16
C GLU A 395 13.88 23.46 -11.36
N ILE A 396 14.84 22.89 -12.07
CA ILE A 396 14.61 22.09 -13.29
C ILE A 396 14.35 20.62 -12.95
N GLN A 397 13.23 20.08 -13.42
CA GLN A 397 12.80 18.71 -13.16
C GLN A 397 11.98 18.11 -14.33
N CYS A 398 11.78 16.80 -14.31
CA CYS A 398 11.01 16.09 -15.35
C CYS A 398 9.63 15.67 -14.79
N PRO A 399 8.57 16.49 -14.94
CA PRO A 399 7.25 16.12 -14.45
C PRO A 399 6.75 14.86 -15.15
N VAL A 400 6.14 13.95 -14.39
CA VAL A 400 5.63 12.68 -14.93
C VAL A 400 4.13 12.56 -14.76
N TYR A 401 3.47 12.08 -15.81
CA TYR A 401 2.07 11.72 -15.73
C TYR A 401 1.90 10.48 -14.87
N ASN A 402 1.01 10.53 -13.88
CA ASN A 402 0.84 9.48 -12.90
C ASN A 402 0.41 8.14 -13.53
N ASP A 403 -0.40 8.16 -14.59
CA ASP A 403 -0.78 6.96 -15.33
C ASP A 403 0.45 6.28 -15.97
N ASP A 404 1.37 7.06 -16.53
CA ASP A 404 2.63 6.53 -17.08
C ASP A 404 3.54 5.98 -16.00
N LEU A 405 3.66 6.68 -14.87
CA LEU A 405 4.40 6.19 -13.71
C LEU A 405 3.85 4.84 -13.24
N CYS A 406 2.52 4.70 -13.19
CA CYS A 406 1.85 3.47 -12.82
C CYS A 406 2.12 2.36 -13.85
N ARG A 407 1.84 2.59 -15.14
CA ARG A 407 2.06 1.61 -16.21
C ARG A 407 3.52 1.14 -16.24
N ALA A 408 4.49 2.06 -16.18
CA ALA A 408 5.91 1.71 -16.19
C ALA A 408 6.33 0.91 -14.94
N THR A 409 5.78 1.24 -13.78
CA THR A 409 6.03 0.46 -12.55
C THR A 409 5.45 -0.95 -12.65
N LEU A 410 4.27 -1.12 -13.27
CA LEU A 410 3.67 -2.44 -13.48
C LEU A 410 4.51 -3.29 -14.43
N GLU A 411 5.07 -2.71 -15.50
CA GLU A 411 6.00 -3.42 -16.39
C GLU A 411 7.24 -3.93 -15.63
N LEU A 412 7.84 -3.08 -14.79
CA LEU A 412 8.98 -3.47 -13.94
C LEU A 412 8.59 -4.55 -12.92
N MET A 413 7.40 -4.45 -12.32
CA MET A 413 6.89 -5.41 -11.36
C MET A 413 6.65 -6.79 -12.02
N GLU A 414 6.04 -6.83 -13.19
CA GLU A 414 5.74 -8.08 -13.92
C GLU A 414 7.02 -8.75 -14.45
N LYS A 415 8.02 -7.97 -14.87
CA LYS A 415 9.36 -8.47 -15.21
C LYS A 415 10.21 -8.79 -13.99
N ASN A 416 9.71 -8.58 -12.77
CA ASN A 416 10.41 -8.76 -11.51
C ASN A 416 11.77 -8.02 -11.45
N CYS A 417 11.84 -6.82 -12.05
CA CYS A 417 13.05 -6.01 -12.06
C CYS A 417 13.45 -5.57 -10.64
N SER A 418 14.76 -5.45 -10.40
CA SER A 418 15.34 -5.03 -9.11
C SER A 418 16.31 -3.85 -9.31
N GLY A 419 16.68 -3.20 -8.21
CA GLY A 419 17.59 -2.06 -8.22
C GLY A 419 16.89 -0.75 -8.56
N ILE A 420 17.65 0.22 -9.07
CA ILE A 420 17.20 1.59 -9.26
C ILE A 420 16.74 1.82 -10.70
N TYR A 421 15.59 2.48 -10.87
CA TYR A 421 15.10 2.99 -12.15
C TYR A 421 14.65 4.44 -11.99
N HIS A 422 14.90 5.27 -12.99
CA HIS A 422 14.26 6.56 -13.14
C HIS A 422 13.00 6.40 -13.96
N ILE A 423 11.87 6.88 -13.43
CA ILE A 423 10.58 6.90 -14.14
C ILE A 423 10.05 8.32 -14.07
N VAL A 424 10.31 9.07 -15.14
CA VAL A 424 9.92 10.47 -15.30
C VAL A 424 9.32 10.74 -16.70
N GLY A 425 8.72 11.91 -16.88
CA GLY A 425 8.26 12.35 -18.19
C GLY A 425 9.41 12.62 -19.17
N PRO A 426 9.11 12.71 -20.48
CA PRO A 426 10.11 12.87 -21.53
C PRO A 426 10.63 14.30 -21.67
N GLU A 427 10.09 15.25 -20.92
CA GLU A 427 10.40 16.69 -21.00
C GLU A 427 10.86 17.22 -19.63
N ALA A 428 11.74 18.22 -19.63
CA ALA A 428 12.18 18.90 -18.44
C ALA A 428 11.65 20.34 -18.40
N PHE A 429 11.36 20.84 -17.20
CA PHE A 429 10.85 22.19 -16.98
C PHE A 429 11.35 22.75 -15.66
N ASN A 430 11.49 24.07 -15.58
CA ASN A 430 11.37 24.74 -14.28
C ASN A 430 9.89 24.96 -13.92
N LYS A 431 9.58 25.35 -12.67
CA LYS A 431 8.19 25.55 -12.26
C LYS A 431 7.46 26.59 -13.12
N TYR A 432 8.13 27.69 -13.47
CA TYR A 432 7.54 28.76 -14.27
C TYR A 432 7.15 28.28 -15.68
N THR A 433 8.09 27.72 -16.44
CA THR A 433 7.85 27.20 -17.79
C THR A 433 6.83 26.06 -17.80
N PHE A 434 6.82 25.21 -16.77
CA PHE A 434 5.76 24.21 -16.63
C PHE A 434 4.39 24.86 -16.39
N GLY A 435 4.31 25.87 -15.53
CA GLY A 435 3.09 26.63 -15.29
C GLY A 435 2.56 27.33 -16.55
N VAL A 436 3.44 27.96 -17.33
CA VAL A 436 3.10 28.58 -18.63
C VAL A 436 2.55 27.54 -19.58
N LYS A 437 3.22 26.38 -19.72
CA LYS A 437 2.76 25.28 -20.57
C LYS A 437 1.35 24.80 -20.20
N ILE A 438 1.07 24.67 -18.90
CA ILE A 438 -0.26 24.31 -18.42
C ILE A 438 -1.27 25.41 -18.74
N ALA A 439 -0.96 26.68 -18.46
CA ALA A 439 -1.85 27.80 -18.76
C ALA A 439 -2.20 27.87 -20.25
N GLU A 440 -1.23 27.67 -21.14
CA GLU A 440 -1.45 27.61 -22.60
C GLU A 440 -2.38 26.45 -23.00
N ILE A 441 -2.17 25.24 -22.46
CA ILE A 441 -3.01 24.06 -22.77
C ILE A 441 -4.48 24.31 -22.38
N PHE A 442 -4.72 25.04 -21.30
CA PHE A 442 -6.05 25.35 -20.78
C PHE A 442 -6.59 26.72 -21.23
N ASN A 443 -5.89 27.44 -22.11
CA ASN A 443 -6.23 28.81 -22.54
C ASN A 443 -6.44 29.80 -21.37
N LEU A 444 -5.56 29.75 -20.37
CA LEU A 444 -5.57 30.62 -19.19
C LEU A 444 -4.59 31.78 -19.34
N ASP A 445 -4.82 32.87 -18.59
CA ASP A 445 -3.98 34.07 -18.63
C ASP A 445 -2.59 33.82 -18.02
N THR A 446 -1.57 33.78 -18.89
CA THR A 446 -0.17 33.56 -18.48
C THR A 446 0.44 34.78 -17.78
N SER A 447 -0.15 35.98 -17.89
CA SER A 447 0.37 37.20 -17.23
C SER A 447 0.24 37.18 -15.71
N LEU A 448 -0.60 36.30 -15.19
CA LEU A 448 -0.77 36.03 -13.76
C LEU A 448 0.36 35.16 -13.17
N LEU A 449 1.19 34.53 -14.01
CA LEU A 449 2.35 33.76 -13.57
C LEU A 449 3.57 34.67 -13.41
N VAL A 450 4.11 34.73 -12.19
CA VAL A 450 5.25 35.60 -11.86
C VAL A 450 6.52 34.76 -11.72
N PRO A 451 7.51 34.90 -12.61
CA PRO A 451 8.78 34.20 -12.48
C PRO A 451 9.58 34.76 -11.31
N MET A 452 10.19 33.89 -10.50
CA MET A 452 11.08 34.29 -9.40
C MET A 452 12.17 33.23 -9.18
N SER A 453 13.32 33.62 -8.63
CA SER A 453 14.36 32.68 -8.20
C SER A 453 14.12 32.16 -6.78
N SER A 454 14.74 31.02 -6.44
CA SER A 454 14.66 30.45 -5.11
C SER A 454 15.38 31.29 -4.05
N GLU A 455 16.41 32.04 -4.45
CA GLU A 455 17.14 32.97 -3.59
C GLU A 455 16.28 34.17 -3.17
N GLU A 456 15.54 34.75 -4.11
CA GLU A 456 14.62 35.87 -3.85
C GLU A 456 13.48 35.47 -2.89
N LEU A 457 12.99 34.23 -2.98
CA LEU A 457 11.90 33.72 -2.14
C LEU A 457 12.31 33.34 -0.71
N LYS A 458 13.61 33.31 -0.39
CA LYS A 458 14.15 32.96 0.94
C LYS A 458 13.51 31.70 1.54
N LEU A 459 13.35 30.66 0.72
CA LEU A 459 12.67 29.43 1.12
C LEU A 459 13.45 28.72 2.26
N PRO A 460 12.77 28.12 3.26
CA PRO A 460 13.43 27.42 4.36
C PRO A 460 14.38 26.30 3.90
N ALA A 461 13.99 25.56 2.86
CA ALA A 461 14.80 24.50 2.30
C ALA A 461 15.34 24.88 0.91
N LYS A 462 16.62 24.60 0.65
CA LYS A 462 17.21 24.80 -0.68
C LYS A 462 16.54 23.91 -1.72
N ARG A 463 16.29 24.46 -2.91
CA ARG A 463 15.79 23.69 -4.05
C ARG A 463 16.95 23.24 -4.94
N PRO A 464 16.89 22.02 -5.49
CA PRO A 464 17.91 21.57 -6.42
C PRO A 464 17.80 22.38 -7.71
N TYR A 465 18.92 22.92 -8.18
CA TYR A 465 18.92 23.72 -9.41
C TYR A 465 18.58 22.87 -10.63
N PHE A 466 19.41 21.83 -10.87
CA PHE A 466 19.19 20.84 -11.91
C PHE A 466 19.01 19.45 -11.30
N ALA A 467 17.79 18.92 -11.43
CA ALA A 467 17.41 17.58 -11.00
C ALA A 467 16.51 16.89 -12.03
N ALA A 468 16.77 17.15 -13.32
CA ALA A 468 16.16 16.41 -14.42
C ALA A 468 16.77 15.00 -14.49
N LEU A 469 15.92 13.98 -14.56
CA LEU A 469 16.33 12.58 -14.60
C LEU A 469 16.23 12.02 -16.02
N SER A 470 17.15 11.12 -16.39
CA SER A 470 17.09 10.39 -17.66
C SER A 470 16.33 9.07 -17.49
N THR A 471 15.40 8.79 -18.40
CA THR A 471 14.66 7.49 -18.42
C THR A 471 15.32 6.48 -19.37
N ALA A 472 16.58 6.69 -19.75
CA ALA A 472 17.28 5.90 -20.78
C ALA A 472 17.37 4.41 -20.42
N LYS A 473 17.65 4.07 -19.15
CA LYS A 473 17.71 2.68 -18.70
C LYS A 473 16.39 1.96 -18.94
N PHE A 474 15.28 2.52 -18.46
CA PHE A 474 13.95 1.93 -18.65
C PHE A 474 13.61 1.79 -20.13
N ARG A 475 13.84 2.82 -20.95
CA ARG A 475 13.54 2.78 -22.39
C ARG A 475 14.32 1.73 -23.15
N LYS A 476 15.57 1.47 -22.73
CA LYS A 476 16.39 0.40 -23.32
C LYS A 476 15.77 -0.98 -23.08
N GLU A 477 15.20 -1.20 -21.90
CA GLU A 477 14.58 -2.48 -21.52
C GLU A 477 13.13 -2.61 -22.03
N PHE A 478 12.43 -1.48 -22.20
CA PHE A 478 11.02 -1.40 -22.63
C PHE A 478 10.84 -0.43 -23.81
N PRO A 479 11.38 -0.75 -25.01
CA PRO A 479 11.39 0.17 -26.17
C PRO A 479 10.01 0.54 -26.72
N GLU A 480 9.03 -0.36 -26.52
CA GLU A 480 7.64 -0.17 -26.93
C GLU A 480 6.88 0.77 -26.00
N PHE A 481 7.35 0.98 -24.77
CA PHE A 481 6.69 1.86 -23.81
C PHE A 481 6.85 3.32 -24.23
N LYS A 482 5.73 4.01 -24.42
CA LYS A 482 5.71 5.45 -24.70
C LYS A 482 5.24 6.23 -23.47
N PHE A 483 6.09 7.16 -23.06
CA PHE A 483 5.72 8.19 -22.09
C PHE A 483 5.04 9.35 -22.80
N HIS A 484 3.99 9.87 -22.20
CA HIS A 484 3.34 11.09 -22.64
C HIS A 484 4.24 12.29 -22.31
N ASN A 485 4.34 13.19 -23.29
CA ASN A 485 4.71 14.57 -22.99
C ASN A 485 3.56 15.28 -22.27
N VAL A 486 3.78 16.48 -21.72
CA VAL A 486 2.79 17.20 -20.90
C VAL A 486 1.48 17.41 -21.66
N SER A 487 1.54 17.87 -22.92
CA SER A 487 0.35 18.10 -23.73
C SER A 487 -0.46 16.82 -23.97
N ALA A 488 0.21 15.72 -24.30
CA ALA A 488 -0.45 14.43 -24.50
C ALA A 488 -1.03 13.86 -23.20
N ALA A 489 -0.33 14.03 -22.08
CA ALA A 489 -0.79 13.59 -20.76
C ALA A 489 -2.05 14.34 -20.32
N VAL A 490 -2.10 15.66 -20.51
CA VAL A 490 -3.29 16.46 -20.20
C VAL A 490 -4.46 16.05 -21.10
N LYS A 491 -4.22 15.83 -22.40
CA LYS A 491 -5.26 15.38 -23.33
C LYS A 491 -5.81 14.00 -22.97
N ASP A 492 -4.95 13.04 -22.63
CA ASP A 492 -5.37 11.71 -22.18
C ASP A 492 -6.17 11.81 -20.88
N TRP A 493 -5.70 12.61 -19.92
CA TRP A 493 -6.41 12.86 -18.68
C TRP A 493 -7.81 13.46 -18.93
N GLN A 494 -7.94 14.51 -19.73
CA GLN A 494 -9.24 15.09 -20.12
C GLN A 494 -10.15 14.05 -20.79
N THR A 495 -9.59 13.23 -21.69
CA THR A 495 -10.35 12.18 -22.40
C THR A 495 -10.89 11.12 -21.43
N LYS A 496 -10.08 10.68 -20.47
CA LYS A 496 -10.51 9.75 -19.42
C LYS A 496 -11.61 10.34 -18.53
N GLN A 497 -11.55 11.64 -18.24
CA GLN A 497 -12.60 12.32 -17.46
C GLN A 497 -13.90 12.48 -18.24
N MET A 498 -13.84 12.77 -19.55
CA MET A 498 -15.03 12.79 -20.41
C MET A 498 -15.74 11.43 -20.41
N LYS A 499 -14.99 10.35 -20.58
CA LYS A 499 -15.53 8.98 -20.55
C LYS A 499 -16.16 8.63 -19.19
N ALA A 500 -15.66 9.22 -18.11
CA ALA A 500 -16.20 9.05 -16.77
C ALA A 500 -17.40 9.97 -16.44
N GLY A 501 -17.86 10.81 -17.39
CA GLY A 501 -18.98 11.73 -17.19
C GLY A 501 -18.66 12.96 -16.31
N LYS A 502 -17.37 13.32 -16.15
CA LYS A 502 -16.89 14.33 -15.19
C LYS A 502 -16.22 15.56 -15.83
N PHE A 503 -16.61 15.93 -17.04
CA PHE A 503 -15.83 16.86 -17.88
C PHE A 503 -15.61 18.27 -17.27
N LEU A 504 -16.54 18.78 -16.46
CA LEU A 504 -16.50 20.16 -15.94
C LEU A 504 -16.46 20.29 -14.42
N SER A 505 -16.51 19.20 -13.65
CA SER A 505 -16.56 19.27 -12.17
C SER A 505 -15.20 19.04 -11.49
N GLU A 506 -14.20 18.54 -12.22
CA GLU A 506 -12.88 18.25 -11.64
C GLU A 506 -11.83 19.35 -11.85
N PHE A 507 -11.89 20.17 -12.89
CA PHE A 507 -10.92 21.24 -13.15
C PHE A 507 -11.36 22.59 -12.59
#